data_AF-A0AAC8QDJ7-F1
#
_entry.id   AF-A0AAC8QDJ7-F1
#
_cell.length_a   1.000
_cell.length_b   1.000
_cell.length_c   1.000
_cell.angle_alpha   90.00
_cell.angle_beta   90.00
_cell.angle_gamma   90.00
#
_symmetry.space_group_name_H-M   'P 1'
#
loop_
_entity.id
_entity.type
_entity.pdbx_description
1 polymer ?
#
loop_
_entity_poly.entity_id
_entity_poly.type
_entity_poly.pdbx_seq_one_letter_code
_entity_poly.pdbx_strand_id
1 'polypeptide(L)'
;MGERLQVALSEHPEQFDVLRLAGPRGMNLPALTELLANTIVSDFRDRVLLVRKGTRRGLMPCGNTHSCLMHAWMVDEHLPFDPGDFDYIFADEDAARLLARHPAAHLHTVQLTRELPRPERDQGQDTLITLLMPMSQRPLHAGLEGAFSPEELQLHQRGCWLQLPDELLRAGPLHPDELEGSQREELSRWARAVTHRRVGLGLSGGGAWGFYHYVVLEELTRRKVPIDIITGSSIGSVLGAYYSVLGVNGLELFRERCTQGQISMLVLLNILTTLPIEYLLEKDLGLVQLDQLPVRLHPVATDITSGKAMAFTRGRVSLAVRASSSAPGLWGPTLLPPRHFVDGGTADNLPALWLPYFGADLTFSCNCYPAQIRPYRQLIPGPIGRFFKELNPMGRWQDLLSSGSQMLHANGGLGARMSTCAYQISPHESSPLRATEFLRPDEFIQQARKDEALLARLEEFAAHWEALRGTHGQVRGLEARPAIS
;
A
#
# COMPACT_ATOMS: atom_id res chain seq x y z
N MET A 1 -7.88 27.90 -2.36
CA MET A 1 -7.76 27.30 -1.01
C MET A 1 -8.92 26.35 -0.88
N GLY A 2 -8.69 25.05 -1.12
CA GLY A 2 -9.75 24.06 -1.29
C GLY A 2 -10.07 23.33 0.01
N GLU A 3 -11.32 23.41 0.44
CA GLU A 3 -11.83 22.71 1.62
C GLU A 3 -12.16 21.24 1.29
N ARG A 4 -11.79 20.31 2.17
CA ARG A 4 -11.97 18.86 2.03
C ARG A 4 -12.68 18.30 3.26
N LEU A 5 -13.64 17.40 3.02
CA LEU A 5 -14.47 16.69 4.02
C LEU A 5 -13.62 16.04 5.14
N GLN A 6 -14.04 16.25 6.39
CA GLN A 6 -13.44 15.67 7.60
C GLN A 6 -14.52 14.96 8.43
N VAL A 7 -14.18 13.82 9.02
CA VAL A 7 -15.06 13.00 9.88
C VAL A 7 -14.33 12.73 11.19
N ALA A 8 -15.00 12.96 12.33
CA ALA A 8 -14.43 12.92 13.69
C ALA A 8 -14.69 11.60 14.45
N LEU A 9 -13.77 11.27 15.36
CA LEU A 9 -13.81 10.12 16.27
C LEU A 9 -14.56 10.46 17.58
N SER A 10 -15.13 9.43 18.21
CA SER A 10 -15.49 9.41 19.63
C SER A 10 -14.48 8.51 20.35
N GLU A 11 -13.97 8.99 21.47
CA GLU A 11 -13.05 8.29 22.37
C GLU A 11 -13.85 7.37 23.30
N HIS A 12 -14.15 6.14 22.87
CA HIS A 12 -14.55 5.10 23.83
C HIS A 12 -13.71 3.84 23.58
N PRO A 13 -12.82 3.47 24.52
CA PRO A 13 -12.32 2.11 24.58
C PRO A 13 -13.49 1.25 25.04
N GLU A 14 -13.87 0.19 24.33
CA GLU A 14 -14.37 -1.12 24.82
C GLU A 14 -14.83 -1.97 23.62
N GLN A 15 -14.23 -3.16 23.47
CA GLN A 15 -14.71 -4.38 22.78
C GLN A 15 -15.07 -4.42 21.27
N PHE A 16 -15.16 -3.32 20.51
CA PHE A 16 -15.64 -3.39 19.10
C PHE A 16 -14.84 -2.52 18.11
N ASP A 17 -14.58 -3.03 16.91
CA ASP A 17 -14.10 -2.23 15.77
C ASP A 17 -15.31 -1.54 15.11
N VAL A 18 -15.50 -0.25 15.40
CA VAL A 18 -16.61 0.52 14.83
C VAL A 18 -16.18 1.22 13.54
N LEU A 19 -16.74 0.79 12.41
CA LEU A 19 -16.47 1.39 11.10
C LEU A 19 -17.53 2.42 10.77
N ARG A 20 -17.15 3.68 10.53
CA ARG A 20 -18.12 4.75 10.22
C ARG A 20 -18.19 5.02 8.73
N LEU A 21 -19.36 4.81 8.15
CA LEU A 21 -19.65 5.24 6.77
C LEU A 21 -20.39 6.57 6.80
N ALA A 22 -19.87 7.53 6.03
CA ALA A 22 -20.47 8.83 5.80
C ALA A 22 -20.42 9.15 4.31
N GLY A 23 -21.47 9.79 3.78
CA GLY A 23 -21.57 10.14 2.37
C GLY A 23 -22.34 11.45 2.16
N PRO A 24 -22.27 12.05 0.95
CA PRO A 24 -23.02 13.25 0.60
C PRO A 24 -24.54 13.08 0.78
N ARG A 25 -25.22 14.20 1.05
CA ARG A 25 -26.69 14.23 1.20
C ARG A 25 -27.39 13.67 -0.04
N GLY A 26 -28.17 12.61 0.14
CA GLY A 26 -28.92 11.92 -0.92
C GLY A 26 -28.36 10.54 -1.30
N MET A 27 -27.19 10.16 -0.78
CA MET A 27 -26.63 8.82 -0.97
C MET A 27 -27.44 7.75 -0.23
N ASN A 28 -27.69 6.62 -0.91
CA ASN A 28 -28.33 5.46 -0.29
C ASN A 28 -27.29 4.62 0.47
N LEU A 29 -26.90 5.10 1.66
CA LEU A 29 -25.99 4.37 2.57
C LEU A 29 -26.42 2.91 2.84
N PRO A 30 -27.73 2.60 3.02
CA PRO A 30 -28.19 1.23 3.10
C PRO A 30 -27.79 0.38 1.88
N ALA A 31 -27.99 0.88 0.66
CA ALA A 31 -27.62 0.17 -0.57
C ALA A 31 -26.10 -0.05 -0.68
N LEU A 32 -25.28 0.95 -0.32
CA LEU A 32 -23.82 0.80 -0.28
C LEU A 32 -23.37 -0.29 0.71
N THR A 33 -23.99 -0.33 1.89
CA THR A 33 -23.69 -1.32 2.93
C THR A 33 -24.05 -2.73 2.46
N GLU A 34 -25.18 -2.86 1.79
CA GLU A 34 -25.66 -4.11 1.22
C GLU A 34 -24.77 -4.59 0.07
N LEU A 35 -24.36 -3.69 -0.81
CA LEU A 35 -23.42 -3.96 -1.89
C LEU A 35 -22.04 -4.41 -1.37
N LEU A 36 -21.54 -3.77 -0.30
CA LEU A 36 -20.31 -4.17 0.39
C LEU A 36 -20.45 -5.55 1.05
N ALA A 37 -21.56 -5.80 1.75
CA ALA A 37 -21.83 -7.09 2.38
C ALA A 37 -21.93 -8.22 1.34
N ASN A 38 -22.65 -8.01 0.24
CA ASN A 38 -22.71 -8.94 -0.89
C ASN A 38 -21.32 -9.20 -1.47
N THR A 39 -20.46 -8.18 -1.53
CA THR A 39 -19.09 -8.34 -2.00
C THR A 39 -18.24 -9.21 -1.08
N ILE A 40 -18.35 -9.01 0.23
CA ILE A 40 -17.65 -9.85 1.23
C ILE A 40 -18.09 -11.32 1.08
N VAL A 41 -19.39 -11.55 0.94
CA VAL A 41 -19.96 -12.90 0.73
C VAL A 41 -19.48 -13.50 -0.60
N SER A 42 -19.45 -12.71 -1.68
CA SER A 42 -19.04 -13.17 -3.02
C SER A 42 -17.52 -13.45 -3.10
N ASP A 43 -16.69 -12.55 -2.59
CA ASP A 43 -15.22 -12.60 -2.72
C ASP A 43 -14.55 -13.55 -1.73
N PHE A 44 -15.09 -13.62 -0.50
CA PHE A 44 -14.47 -14.32 0.63
C PHE A 44 -15.33 -15.43 1.23
N ARG A 45 -16.61 -15.51 0.85
CA ARG A 45 -17.58 -16.51 1.36
C ARG A 45 -17.80 -16.42 2.88
N ASP A 46 -17.52 -15.27 3.48
CA ASP A 46 -17.83 -15.01 4.89
C ASP A 46 -19.35 -14.89 5.08
N ARG A 47 -19.84 -15.22 6.28
CA ARG A 47 -21.24 -15.06 6.68
C ARG A 47 -21.44 -13.63 7.18
N VAL A 48 -22.37 -12.91 6.57
CA VAL A 48 -22.61 -11.50 6.88
C VAL A 48 -24.05 -11.27 7.32
N LEU A 49 -24.23 -10.53 8.40
CA LEU A 49 -25.54 -10.10 8.89
C LEU A 49 -25.72 -8.59 8.71
N LEU A 50 -26.83 -8.20 8.11
CA LEU A 50 -27.27 -6.80 8.02
C LEU A 50 -28.43 -6.56 8.98
N VAL A 51 -28.22 -5.67 9.95
CA VAL A 51 -29.22 -5.31 10.97
C VAL A 51 -29.67 -3.87 10.75
N ARG A 52 -30.98 -3.67 10.58
CA ARG A 52 -31.59 -2.33 10.41
C ARG A 52 -32.78 -2.17 11.36
N LYS A 53 -33.04 -0.95 11.82
CA LYS A 53 -34.25 -0.61 12.58
C LYS A 53 -35.42 -0.35 11.63
N GLY A 54 -36.57 -0.98 11.86
CA GLY A 54 -37.75 -0.81 11.01
C GLY A 54 -38.97 -1.62 11.47
N THR A 55 -40.12 -1.42 10.82
CA THR A 55 -41.44 -1.93 11.27
C THR A 55 -41.81 -3.34 10.78
N ARG A 56 -41.04 -3.97 9.90
CA ARG A 56 -41.34 -5.32 9.39
C ARG A 56 -40.72 -6.41 10.26
N ARG A 57 -41.55 -7.20 10.96
CA ARG A 57 -41.16 -8.50 11.51
C ARG A 57 -41.00 -9.50 10.37
N GLY A 58 -39.77 -9.77 9.97
CA GLY A 58 -39.50 -10.84 9.01
C GLY A 58 -38.01 -11.02 8.79
N LEU A 59 -37.48 -12.16 9.20
CA LEU A 59 -36.21 -12.69 8.68
C LEU A 59 -36.44 -12.97 7.19
N MET A 60 -35.69 -12.34 6.30
CA MET A 60 -35.67 -12.81 4.90
C MET A 60 -34.75 -14.03 4.85
N PRO A 61 -35.22 -15.20 4.34
CA PRO A 61 -34.39 -16.38 4.25
C PRO A 61 -33.16 -16.11 3.36
N CYS A 62 -31.96 -16.49 3.84
CA CYS A 62 -30.82 -16.69 2.97
C CYS A 62 -31.23 -17.72 1.90
N GLY A 63 -31.09 -17.37 0.62
CA GLY A 63 -31.14 -18.37 -0.44
C GLY A 63 -30.04 -19.42 -0.19
N ASN A 64 -30.43 -20.69 -0.11
CA ASN A 64 -29.56 -21.84 0.20
C ASN A 64 -28.21 -21.79 -0.52
N THR A 65 -27.15 -21.29 0.13
CA THR A 65 -25.76 -21.46 -0.29
C THR A 65 -24.84 -21.25 0.92
N HIS A 66 -23.67 -21.87 0.92
CA HIS A 66 -22.62 -21.79 1.96
C HIS A 66 -21.94 -20.40 2.04
N SER A 67 -22.73 -19.34 1.90
CA SER A 67 -22.38 -17.94 1.71
C SER A 67 -23.64 -17.13 2.08
N CYS A 68 -23.88 -16.94 3.37
CA CYS A 68 -25.17 -16.42 3.86
C CYS A 68 -25.07 -14.93 4.16
N LEU A 69 -25.88 -14.15 3.42
CA LEU A 69 -26.25 -12.78 3.75
C LEU A 69 -27.66 -12.79 4.35
N MET A 70 -27.77 -12.43 5.63
CA MET A 70 -29.07 -12.36 6.30
C MET A 70 -29.47 -10.92 6.57
N HIS A 71 -30.77 -10.63 6.44
CA HIS A 71 -31.35 -9.34 6.82
C HIS A 71 -32.23 -9.51 8.05
N ALA A 72 -31.96 -8.71 9.08
CA ALA A 72 -32.75 -8.64 10.30
C ALA A 72 -33.27 -7.23 10.53
N TRP A 73 -34.56 -7.12 10.85
CA TRP A 73 -35.23 -5.88 11.19
C TRP A 73 -35.64 -5.88 12.66
N MET A 74 -35.06 -4.96 13.44
CA MET A 74 -35.31 -4.89 14.88
C MET A 74 -36.51 -3.99 15.17
N VAL A 75 -37.48 -4.54 15.92
CA VAL A 75 -38.66 -3.83 16.46
C VAL A 75 -38.60 -3.77 18.01
N ASP A 76 -37.97 -4.77 18.66
CA ASP A 76 -37.85 -4.95 20.12
C ASP A 76 -36.35 -5.00 20.56
N GLU A 77 -36.02 -4.81 21.85
CA GLU A 77 -34.62 -4.81 22.37
C GLU A 77 -33.94 -6.21 22.43
N HIS A 78 -34.39 -7.19 21.66
CA HIS A 78 -33.85 -8.56 21.66
C HIS A 78 -33.42 -9.02 20.26
N LEU A 79 -32.23 -9.62 20.18
CA LEU A 79 -31.66 -10.15 18.94
C LEU A 79 -32.23 -11.57 18.68
N PRO A 80 -32.87 -11.82 17.53
CA PRO A 80 -33.45 -13.13 17.23
C PRO A 80 -32.43 -14.19 16.74
N PHE A 81 -31.13 -13.94 16.92
CA PHE A 81 -30.03 -14.75 16.40
C PHE A 81 -28.86 -14.73 17.39
N ASP A 82 -27.96 -15.71 17.28
CA ASP A 82 -26.66 -15.69 17.97
C ASP A 82 -25.65 -14.91 17.11
N PRO A 83 -25.07 -13.80 17.60
CA PRO A 83 -24.03 -13.07 16.88
C PRO A 83 -22.80 -13.92 16.51
N GLY A 84 -22.54 -15.03 17.22
CA GLY A 84 -21.43 -15.94 16.92
C GLY A 84 -21.59 -16.75 15.63
N ASP A 85 -22.80 -16.77 15.04
CA ASP A 85 -23.08 -17.46 13.78
C ASP A 85 -22.66 -16.68 12.54
N PHE A 86 -22.21 -15.43 12.70
CA PHE A 86 -21.79 -14.55 11.61
C PHE A 86 -20.34 -14.10 11.80
N ASP A 87 -19.64 -13.98 10.68
CA ASP A 87 -18.25 -13.52 10.68
C ASP A 87 -18.20 -11.98 10.72
N TYR A 88 -19.20 -11.30 10.13
CA TYR A 88 -19.34 -9.84 10.13
C TYR A 88 -20.79 -9.40 10.34
N ILE A 89 -21.01 -8.31 11.09
CA ILE A 89 -22.35 -7.75 11.34
C ILE A 89 -22.37 -6.24 11.08
N PHE A 90 -23.07 -5.81 10.03
CA PHE A 90 -23.29 -4.40 9.76
C PHE A 90 -24.61 -3.96 10.39
N ALA A 91 -24.56 -2.92 11.22
CA ALA A 91 -25.72 -2.46 11.99
C ALA A 91 -25.82 -0.93 11.95
N ASP A 92 -27.03 -0.39 11.78
CA ASP A 92 -27.24 1.04 11.95
C ASP A 92 -26.95 1.51 13.40
N GLU A 93 -26.90 2.83 13.62
CA GLU A 93 -26.51 3.40 14.91
C GLU A 93 -27.39 2.93 16.09
N ASP A 94 -28.69 2.74 15.86
CA ASP A 94 -29.60 2.28 16.90
C ASP A 94 -29.39 0.78 17.20
N ALA A 95 -29.20 -0.04 16.17
CA ALA A 95 -28.91 -1.47 16.32
C ALA A 95 -27.52 -1.72 16.93
N ALA A 96 -26.52 -0.89 16.59
CA ALA A 96 -25.17 -0.95 17.15
C ALA A 96 -25.16 -0.76 18.68
N ARG A 97 -25.95 0.19 19.21
CA ARG A 97 -26.07 0.43 20.66
C ARG A 97 -26.65 -0.77 21.42
N LEU A 98 -27.52 -1.54 20.78
CA LEU A 98 -28.10 -2.76 21.36
C LEU A 98 -27.10 -3.93 21.32
N LEU A 99 -26.39 -4.09 20.21
CA LEU A 99 -25.34 -5.11 20.05
C LEU A 99 -24.18 -4.92 21.04
N ALA A 100 -23.81 -3.66 21.34
CA ALA A 100 -22.75 -3.34 22.29
C ALA A 100 -23.04 -3.80 23.74
N ARG A 101 -24.31 -4.09 24.09
CA ARG A 101 -24.69 -4.60 25.41
C ARG A 101 -24.52 -6.12 25.54
N HIS A 102 -24.15 -6.82 24.47
CA HIS A 102 -24.05 -8.27 24.43
C HIS A 102 -22.61 -8.74 24.76
N PRO A 103 -22.41 -9.61 25.77
CA PRO A 103 -21.08 -9.94 26.31
C PRO A 103 -20.22 -10.89 25.44
N ALA A 104 -20.71 -11.34 24.28
CA ALA A 104 -20.19 -12.53 23.60
C ALA A 104 -19.59 -12.31 22.21
N ALA A 105 -19.38 -11.06 21.75
CA ALA A 105 -18.98 -10.89 20.35
C ALA A 105 -17.81 -9.94 20.16
N HIS A 106 -16.72 -10.47 19.62
CA HIS A 106 -15.82 -9.71 18.76
C HIS A 106 -16.61 -9.30 17.51
N LEU A 107 -17.38 -8.22 17.60
CA LEU A 107 -18.35 -7.80 16.60
C LEU A 107 -17.79 -6.58 15.85
N HIS A 108 -17.43 -6.73 14.58
CA HIS A 108 -17.09 -5.60 13.73
C HIS A 108 -18.40 -4.85 13.40
N THR A 109 -18.67 -3.73 14.08
CA THR A 109 -19.94 -3.02 13.96
C THR A 109 -19.78 -1.81 13.04
N VAL A 110 -20.45 -1.79 11.90
CA VAL A 110 -20.33 -0.65 10.96
C VAL A 110 -21.44 0.39 11.19
N GLN A 111 -21.14 1.47 11.92
CA GLN A 111 -22.08 2.56 12.19
C GLN A 111 -22.29 3.46 10.95
N LEU A 112 -23.53 3.55 10.48
CA LEU A 112 -23.93 4.47 9.41
C LEU A 112 -24.32 5.83 10.01
N THR A 113 -23.57 6.89 9.71
CA THR A 113 -23.89 8.24 10.22
C THR A 113 -24.32 9.19 9.10
N ARG A 114 -25.36 10.00 9.35
CA ARG A 114 -25.96 10.92 8.36
C ARG A 114 -25.42 12.35 8.41
N GLU A 115 -24.68 12.75 9.45
CA GLU A 115 -24.27 14.14 9.64
C GLU A 115 -22.80 14.29 10.02
N LEU A 116 -22.11 15.18 9.30
CA LEU A 116 -20.91 15.94 9.67
C LEU A 116 -20.87 17.22 8.79
N PRO A 117 -20.06 18.26 9.14
CA PRO A 117 -20.18 19.61 8.59
C PRO A 117 -19.91 19.69 7.08
N ARG A 118 -20.63 20.61 6.41
CA ARG A 118 -20.52 20.88 4.96
C ARG A 118 -19.15 21.45 4.57
N PRO A 119 -18.59 21.03 3.43
CA PRO A 119 -17.75 21.89 2.59
C PRO A 119 -18.40 22.15 1.22
N GLU A 120 -18.03 23.26 0.61
CA GLU A 120 -18.61 23.79 -0.64
C GLU A 120 -18.23 22.93 -1.86
N ARG A 121 -19.20 22.76 -2.77
CA ARG A 121 -19.11 21.95 -3.99
C ARG A 121 -18.13 22.57 -4.98
N ASP A 122 -17.20 21.77 -5.50
CA ASP A 122 -16.64 22.01 -6.83
C ASP A 122 -17.45 21.17 -7.83
N GLN A 123 -18.00 21.82 -8.86
CA GLN A 123 -18.86 21.15 -9.84
C GLN A 123 -17.99 20.45 -10.89
N GLY A 124 -18.03 19.11 -10.92
CA GLY A 124 -17.55 18.34 -12.08
C GLY A 124 -16.61 17.16 -11.82
N GLN A 125 -16.35 16.75 -10.56
CA GLN A 125 -15.63 15.51 -10.26
C GLN A 125 -16.52 14.49 -9.56
N ASP A 126 -16.39 13.22 -9.92
CA ASP A 126 -17.06 12.09 -9.28
C ASP A 126 -16.79 12.10 -7.77
N THR A 127 -17.84 11.91 -6.98
CA THR A 127 -17.76 12.00 -5.52
C THR A 127 -16.88 10.88 -4.95
N LEU A 128 -15.69 11.22 -4.43
CA LEU A 128 -14.85 10.28 -3.71
C LEU A 128 -15.44 9.98 -2.33
N ILE A 129 -15.77 8.72 -2.05
CA ILE A 129 -16.19 8.26 -0.73
C ILE A 129 -14.98 7.68 -0.01
N THR A 130 -14.76 8.03 1.25
CA THR A 130 -13.63 7.51 2.04
C THR A 130 -14.15 6.63 3.16
N LEU A 131 -13.62 5.41 3.27
CA LEU A 131 -13.81 4.58 4.44
C LEU A 131 -12.79 5.00 5.50
N LEU A 132 -13.26 5.40 6.68
CA LEU A 132 -12.38 5.63 7.81
C LEU A 132 -12.32 4.35 8.65
N MET A 133 -11.23 3.59 8.49
CA MET A 133 -10.92 2.53 9.43
C MET A 133 -10.27 3.17 10.65
N PRO A 134 -10.80 2.96 11.87
CA PRO A 134 -10.06 3.34 13.06
C PRO A 134 -8.72 2.61 13.07
N MET A 135 -7.64 3.35 12.85
CA MET A 135 -6.26 2.85 12.96
C MET A 135 -5.82 2.74 14.43
N SER A 136 -6.76 2.82 15.38
CA SER A 136 -6.53 3.20 16.77
C SER A 136 -5.86 2.13 17.65
N GLN A 137 -5.29 1.05 17.09
CA GLN A 137 -4.72 -0.02 17.92
C GLN A 137 -3.35 -0.57 17.50
N ARG A 138 -2.78 -0.19 16.34
CA ARG A 138 -1.40 -0.63 16.03
C ARG A 138 -0.42 0.45 16.47
N PRO A 139 0.35 0.23 17.56
CA PRO A 139 1.36 1.20 17.97
C PRO A 139 2.32 1.45 16.81
N LEU A 140 2.70 2.72 16.63
CA LEU A 140 3.75 3.09 15.68
C LEU A 140 4.99 2.27 16.03
N HIS A 141 5.51 1.51 15.06
CA HIS A 141 6.73 0.75 15.28
C HIS A 141 7.84 1.71 15.74
N ALA A 142 8.66 1.33 16.72
CA ALA A 142 9.70 2.22 17.27
C ALA A 142 10.61 2.82 16.17
N GLY A 143 10.88 2.05 15.11
CA GLY A 143 11.63 2.50 13.93
C GLY A 143 10.98 3.60 13.09
N LEU A 144 9.71 3.93 13.33
CA LEU A 144 8.96 4.99 12.65
C LEU A 144 8.72 6.22 13.57
N GLU A 145 9.24 6.21 14.81
CA GLU A 145 9.02 7.30 15.77
C GLU A 145 9.55 8.64 15.25
N GLY A 146 8.67 9.65 15.28
CA GLY A 146 8.96 11.00 14.81
C GLY A 146 9.07 11.14 13.29
N ALA A 147 8.67 10.12 12.53
CA ALA A 147 8.53 10.23 11.07
C ALA A 147 7.32 11.10 10.67
N PHE A 148 6.42 11.37 11.61
CA PHE A 148 5.29 12.26 11.45
C PHE A 148 5.21 13.21 12.65
N SER A 149 4.79 14.45 12.41
CA SER A 149 4.33 15.33 13.47
C SER A 149 3.05 14.78 14.13
N PRO A 150 2.73 15.17 15.37
CA PRO A 150 1.48 14.76 16.02
C PRO A 150 0.23 15.09 15.20
N GLU A 151 0.22 16.24 14.50
CA GLU A 151 -0.85 16.64 13.58
C GLU A 151 -0.93 15.73 12.35
N GLU A 152 0.21 15.40 11.76
CA GLU A 152 0.31 14.44 10.65
C GLU A 152 -0.21 13.06 11.09
N LEU A 153 0.15 12.56 12.27
CA LEU A 153 -0.36 11.28 12.82
C LEU A 153 -1.89 11.27 12.95
N GLN A 154 -2.50 12.38 13.37
CA GLN A 154 -3.97 12.52 13.39
C GLN A 154 -4.57 12.55 11.98
N LEU A 155 -3.84 13.06 10.99
CA LEU A 155 -4.25 13.18 9.59
C LEU A 155 -4.02 11.90 8.74
N HIS A 156 -3.10 11.01 9.15
CA HIS A 156 -2.69 9.80 8.43
C HIS A 156 -3.65 8.61 8.59
N GLN A 157 -4.67 8.71 9.44
CA GLN A 157 -5.70 7.67 9.66
C GLN A 157 -6.78 7.64 8.58
N ARG A 158 -6.38 7.60 7.30
CA ARG A 158 -7.35 7.62 6.19
C ARG A 158 -7.32 6.28 5.47
N GLY A 159 -8.47 5.61 5.45
CA GLY A 159 -8.63 4.28 4.87
C GLY A 159 -8.68 4.30 3.35
N CYS A 160 -9.52 3.45 2.76
CA CYS A 160 -9.60 3.29 1.30
C CYS A 160 -10.59 4.29 0.70
N TRP A 161 -10.34 4.72 -0.54
CA TRP A 161 -11.26 5.52 -1.34
C TRP A 161 -12.12 4.59 -2.19
N LEU A 162 -13.41 4.89 -2.30
CA LEU A 162 -14.36 4.25 -3.23
C LEU A 162 -14.85 5.34 -4.17
N GLN A 163 -14.58 5.15 -5.45
CA GLN A 163 -14.98 6.01 -6.56
C GLN A 163 -16.09 5.29 -7.33
N LEU A 164 -17.31 5.33 -6.79
CA LEU A 164 -18.48 4.85 -7.53
C LEU A 164 -19.29 6.04 -8.06
N PRO A 165 -19.74 5.98 -9.32
CA PRO A 165 -20.71 6.93 -9.84
C PRO A 165 -21.91 7.10 -8.90
N ASP A 166 -22.25 8.36 -8.64
CA ASP A 166 -23.38 8.76 -7.79
C ASP A 166 -24.70 8.10 -8.21
N GLU A 167 -24.88 7.85 -9.50
CA GLU A 167 -26.06 7.23 -10.10
C GLU A 167 -26.23 5.76 -9.69
N LEU A 168 -25.14 4.99 -9.64
CA LEU A 168 -25.16 3.59 -9.20
C LEU A 168 -25.62 3.47 -7.76
N LEU A 169 -25.20 4.40 -6.90
CA LEU A 169 -25.61 4.44 -5.50
C LEU A 169 -27.05 4.92 -5.29
N ARG A 170 -27.72 5.43 -6.34
CA ARG A 170 -29.14 5.83 -6.31
C ARG A 170 -30.08 4.80 -6.91
N ALA A 171 -29.58 3.90 -7.78
CA ALA A 171 -30.37 2.91 -8.50
C ALA A 171 -31.00 1.81 -7.63
N GLY A 172 -30.58 1.69 -6.36
CA GLY A 172 -31.05 0.65 -5.42
C GLY A 172 -29.95 -0.36 -5.10
N PRO A 173 -30.26 -1.47 -4.41
CA PRO A 173 -29.27 -2.51 -4.14
C PRO A 173 -28.89 -3.21 -5.44
N LEU A 174 -27.66 -2.99 -5.89
CA LEU A 174 -27.04 -3.66 -7.02
C LEU A 174 -26.34 -4.93 -6.54
N HIS A 175 -26.26 -5.94 -7.40
CA HIS A 175 -25.41 -7.09 -7.13
C HIS A 175 -23.97 -6.80 -7.58
N PRO A 176 -22.92 -7.24 -6.87
CA PRO A 176 -21.53 -6.99 -7.28
C PRO A 176 -21.22 -7.44 -8.71
N ASP A 177 -21.89 -8.47 -9.21
CA ASP A 177 -21.69 -9.00 -10.57
C ASP A 177 -22.25 -8.10 -11.69
N GLU A 178 -23.05 -7.09 -11.34
CA GLU A 178 -23.60 -6.09 -12.28
C GLU A 178 -22.66 -4.90 -12.48
N LEU A 179 -21.58 -4.80 -11.69
CA LEU A 179 -20.62 -3.70 -11.75
C LEU A 179 -19.57 -3.92 -12.85
N GLU A 180 -19.13 -2.81 -13.45
CA GLU A 180 -18.00 -2.82 -14.38
C GLU A 180 -16.67 -3.11 -13.65
N GLY A 181 -15.66 -3.57 -14.39
CA GLY A 181 -14.43 -4.12 -13.81
C GLY A 181 -13.69 -3.21 -12.81
N SER A 182 -13.60 -1.90 -13.08
CA SER A 182 -12.97 -0.94 -12.15
C SER A 182 -13.79 -0.74 -10.88
N GLN A 183 -15.11 -0.57 -11.02
CA GLN A 183 -16.05 -0.41 -9.92
C GLN A 183 -16.06 -1.63 -9.00
N ARG A 184 -16.04 -2.84 -9.60
CA ARG A 184 -15.96 -4.10 -8.87
C ARG A 184 -14.67 -4.23 -8.06
N GLU A 185 -13.53 -3.84 -8.64
CA GLU A 185 -12.23 -3.90 -7.97
C GLU A 185 -12.12 -2.91 -6.81
N GLU A 186 -12.66 -1.70 -6.94
CA GLU A 186 -12.71 -0.74 -5.83
C GLU A 186 -13.57 -1.24 -4.66
N LEU A 187 -14.70 -1.86 -4.98
CA LEU A 187 -15.56 -2.47 -3.97
C LEU A 187 -14.90 -3.68 -3.30
N SER A 188 -14.20 -4.54 -4.07
CA SER A 188 -13.37 -5.61 -3.51
C SER A 188 -12.28 -5.09 -2.59
N ARG A 189 -11.65 -3.96 -2.93
CA ARG A 189 -10.63 -3.30 -2.10
C ARG A 189 -11.19 -2.80 -0.78
N TRP A 190 -12.42 -2.29 -0.79
CA TRP A 190 -13.15 -1.94 0.42
C TRP A 190 -13.51 -3.17 1.25
N ALA A 191 -13.98 -4.23 0.61
CA ALA A 191 -14.26 -5.49 1.29
C ALA A 191 -12.99 -6.05 1.96
N ARG A 192 -11.83 -6.03 1.28
CA ARG A 192 -10.53 -6.38 1.87
C ARG A 192 -10.16 -5.47 3.04
N ALA A 193 -10.42 -4.17 2.94
CA ALA A 193 -10.15 -3.22 4.01
C ALA A 193 -10.96 -3.52 5.27
N VAL A 194 -12.27 -3.67 5.12
CA VAL A 194 -13.23 -3.93 6.21
C VAL A 194 -12.96 -5.29 6.88
N THR A 195 -12.49 -6.26 6.10
CA THR A 195 -12.26 -7.63 6.59
C THR A 195 -10.80 -7.92 6.96
N HIS A 196 -9.94 -6.90 7.04
CA HIS A 196 -8.52 -7.06 7.38
C HIS A 196 -7.75 -8.03 6.47
N ARG A 197 -8.00 -7.92 5.16
CA ARG A 197 -7.37 -8.73 4.10
C ARG A 197 -6.58 -7.87 3.11
N ARG A 198 -6.06 -6.71 3.53
CA ARG A 198 -5.34 -5.81 2.61
C ARG A 198 -3.95 -6.34 2.28
N VAL A 199 -3.59 -6.28 1.01
CA VAL A 199 -2.29 -6.72 0.50
C VAL A 199 -1.36 -5.53 0.29
N GLY A 200 -0.22 -5.54 0.95
CA GLY A 200 0.81 -4.52 0.88
C GLY A 200 2.09 -4.99 0.19
N LEU A 201 2.70 -4.11 -0.60
CA LEU A 201 3.94 -4.38 -1.32
C LEU A 201 5.02 -3.33 -1.01
N GLY A 202 6.18 -3.77 -0.54
CA GLY A 202 7.35 -2.94 -0.27
C GLY A 202 8.39 -3.08 -1.37
N LEU A 203 8.77 -1.97 -2.01
CA LEU A 203 9.68 -1.96 -3.16
C LEU A 203 10.94 -1.14 -2.84
N SER A 204 12.09 -1.80 -2.86
CA SER A 204 13.35 -1.14 -2.51
C SER A 204 13.87 -0.17 -3.58
N GLY A 205 14.81 0.69 -3.18
CA GLY A 205 15.74 1.33 -4.11
C GLY A 205 16.67 0.30 -4.78
N GLY A 206 17.36 0.72 -5.85
CA GLY A 206 18.19 -0.21 -6.64
C GLY A 206 18.66 0.25 -8.02
N GLY A 207 18.21 1.42 -8.50
CA GLY A 207 18.49 1.85 -9.86
C GLY A 207 17.89 0.87 -10.89
N ALA A 208 18.63 0.52 -11.93
CA ALA A 208 18.16 -0.41 -12.97
C ALA A 208 17.79 -1.81 -12.43
N TRP A 209 18.31 -2.23 -11.28
CA TRP A 209 17.86 -3.47 -10.63
C TRP A 209 16.38 -3.44 -10.23
N GLY A 210 15.77 -2.24 -10.16
CA GLY A 210 14.34 -2.05 -9.96
C GLY A 210 13.44 -2.80 -10.95
N PHE A 211 13.95 -3.24 -12.11
CA PHE A 211 13.19 -4.11 -13.02
C PHE A 211 12.85 -5.50 -12.44
N TYR A 212 13.40 -5.89 -11.30
CA TYR A 212 12.85 -7.02 -10.53
C TYR A 212 11.45 -6.71 -9.98
N HIS A 213 11.18 -5.44 -9.60
CA HIS A 213 9.85 -5.01 -9.15
C HIS A 213 8.83 -5.04 -10.28
N TYR A 214 9.27 -4.79 -11.52
CA TYR A 214 8.43 -4.97 -12.70
C TYR A 214 7.86 -6.39 -12.74
N VAL A 215 8.74 -7.40 -12.62
CA VAL A 215 8.33 -8.80 -12.67
C VAL A 215 7.48 -9.16 -11.47
N VAL A 216 7.81 -8.68 -10.27
CA VAL A 216 6.96 -8.87 -9.07
C VAL A 216 5.54 -8.36 -9.30
N LEU A 217 5.39 -7.11 -9.75
CA LEU A 217 4.08 -6.50 -9.98
C LEU A 217 3.29 -7.26 -11.06
N GLU A 218 3.92 -7.52 -12.21
CA GLU A 218 3.31 -8.26 -13.32
C GLU A 218 2.85 -9.66 -12.90
N GLU A 219 3.70 -10.39 -12.18
CA GLU A 219 3.44 -11.76 -11.75
C GLU A 219 2.38 -11.86 -10.65
N LEU A 220 2.31 -10.88 -9.74
CA LEU A 220 1.22 -10.79 -8.76
C LEU A 220 -0.12 -10.50 -9.46
N THR A 221 -0.15 -9.56 -10.42
CA THR A 221 -1.33 -9.29 -11.24
C THR A 221 -1.75 -10.54 -12.01
N ARG A 222 -0.82 -11.25 -12.65
CA ARG A 222 -1.08 -12.50 -13.39
C ARG A 222 -1.66 -13.60 -12.52
N ARG A 223 -1.20 -13.71 -11.27
CA ARG A 223 -1.72 -14.65 -10.26
C ARG A 223 -3.02 -14.19 -9.60
N LYS A 224 -3.56 -13.02 -9.98
CA LYS A 224 -4.77 -12.41 -9.39
C LYS A 224 -4.64 -12.14 -7.88
N VAL A 225 -3.41 -11.89 -7.41
CA VAL A 225 -3.17 -11.37 -6.06
C VAL A 225 -3.41 -9.87 -6.09
N PRO A 226 -4.38 -9.33 -5.33
CA PRO A 226 -4.65 -7.90 -5.34
C PRO A 226 -3.49 -7.12 -4.71
N ILE A 227 -3.34 -5.85 -5.07
CA ILE A 227 -2.38 -4.94 -4.46
C ILE A 227 -3.13 -3.70 -3.97
N ASP A 228 -3.12 -3.49 -2.66
CA ASP A 228 -3.87 -2.42 -2.01
C ASP A 228 -2.99 -1.22 -1.64
N ILE A 229 -1.75 -1.51 -1.25
CA ILE A 229 -0.79 -0.53 -0.75
C ILE A 229 0.58 -0.83 -1.34
N ILE A 230 1.26 0.20 -1.84
CA ILE A 230 2.66 0.14 -2.27
C ILE A 230 3.45 1.15 -1.45
N THR A 231 4.54 0.70 -0.86
CA THR A 231 5.57 1.57 -0.27
C THR A 231 6.82 1.43 -1.13
N GLY A 232 7.44 2.55 -1.50
CA GLY A 232 8.51 2.54 -2.48
C GLY A 232 9.60 3.53 -2.14
N SER A 233 10.85 3.12 -2.31
CA SER A 233 12.02 3.99 -2.19
C SER A 233 12.73 4.10 -3.54
N SER A 234 13.10 5.31 -3.96
CA SER A 234 13.82 5.54 -5.22
C SER A 234 13.08 4.92 -6.42
N ILE A 235 13.75 4.07 -7.22
CA ILE A 235 13.14 3.32 -8.33
C ILE A 235 11.88 2.52 -7.94
N GLY A 236 11.79 2.03 -6.69
CA GLY A 236 10.60 1.37 -6.17
C GLY A 236 9.40 2.31 -6.11
N SER A 237 9.62 3.59 -5.77
CA SER A 237 8.57 4.62 -5.79
C SER A 237 8.15 4.99 -7.22
N VAL A 238 9.10 5.00 -8.16
CA VAL A 238 8.84 5.27 -9.58
C VAL A 238 7.96 4.19 -10.19
N LEU A 239 8.38 2.92 -10.13
CA LEU A 239 7.58 1.80 -10.63
C LEU A 239 6.24 1.68 -9.90
N GLY A 240 6.23 1.93 -8.58
CA GLY A 240 5.02 2.01 -7.80
C GLY A 240 4.05 3.08 -8.31
N ALA A 241 4.53 4.25 -8.75
CA ALA A 241 3.70 5.31 -9.33
C ALA A 241 3.09 4.92 -10.68
N TYR A 242 3.90 4.41 -11.60
CA TYR A 242 3.39 3.94 -12.89
C TYR A 242 2.33 2.84 -12.70
N TYR A 243 2.57 1.87 -11.82
CA TYR A 243 1.60 0.82 -11.53
C TYR A 243 0.35 1.34 -10.82
N SER A 244 0.49 2.26 -9.86
CA SER A 244 -0.66 2.74 -9.08
C SER A 244 -1.62 3.58 -9.90
N VAL A 245 -1.14 4.25 -10.96
CA VAL A 245 -1.95 5.08 -11.85
C VAL A 245 -2.48 4.28 -13.04
N LEU A 246 -1.65 3.43 -13.66
CA LEU A 246 -1.95 2.80 -14.97
C LEU A 246 -1.94 1.26 -14.94
N GLY A 247 -1.72 0.64 -13.78
CA GLY A 247 -1.58 -0.81 -13.64
C GLY A 247 -0.39 -1.35 -14.44
N VAL A 248 -0.54 -2.55 -15.02
CA VAL A 248 0.50 -3.21 -15.82
C VAL A 248 0.88 -2.36 -17.05
N ASN A 249 -0.04 -1.59 -17.63
CA ASN A 249 0.26 -0.69 -18.74
C ASN A 249 1.28 0.40 -18.35
N GLY A 250 1.26 0.83 -17.08
CA GLY A 250 2.26 1.75 -16.56
C GLY A 250 3.66 1.14 -16.53
N LEU A 251 3.77 -0.16 -16.25
CA LEU A 251 5.05 -0.88 -16.25
C LEU A 251 5.65 -0.91 -17.65
N GLU A 252 4.86 -1.25 -18.66
CA GLU A 252 5.28 -1.25 -20.07
C GLU A 252 5.68 0.16 -20.52
N LEU A 253 4.90 1.19 -20.18
CA LEU A 253 5.27 2.57 -20.47
C LEU A 253 6.62 2.94 -19.86
N PHE A 254 6.86 2.60 -18.59
CA PHE A 254 8.14 2.88 -17.94
C PHE A 254 9.32 2.14 -18.62
N ARG A 255 9.10 0.88 -19.02
CA ARG A 255 10.06 0.09 -19.80
C ARG A 255 10.37 0.77 -21.15
N GLU A 256 9.36 1.25 -21.87
CA GLU A 256 9.54 2.00 -23.12
C GLU A 256 10.36 3.28 -22.90
N ARG A 257 10.07 4.06 -21.84
CA ARG A 257 10.84 5.26 -21.46
C ARG A 257 12.31 4.94 -21.22
N CYS A 258 12.59 3.79 -20.63
CA CYS A 258 13.96 3.31 -20.38
C CYS A 258 14.68 2.93 -21.68
N THR A 259 14.03 2.13 -22.54
CA THR A 259 14.57 1.72 -23.85
C THR A 259 14.82 2.91 -24.77
N GLN A 260 13.97 3.94 -24.72
CA GLN A 260 14.15 5.20 -25.46
C GLN A 260 15.26 6.09 -24.87
N GLY A 261 15.90 5.68 -23.77
CA GLY A 261 16.97 6.42 -23.11
C GLY A 261 16.51 7.66 -22.35
N GLN A 262 15.20 7.88 -22.20
CA GLN A 262 14.67 9.04 -21.50
C GLN A 262 15.03 8.96 -20.02
N ILE A 263 14.83 7.81 -19.36
CA ILE A 263 15.23 7.63 -17.95
C ILE A 263 16.75 7.77 -17.76
N SER A 264 17.56 7.18 -18.64
CA SER A 264 19.02 7.33 -18.60
C SER A 264 19.44 8.80 -18.70
N MET A 265 18.79 9.57 -19.58
CA MET A 265 19.01 11.01 -19.70
C MET A 265 18.59 11.76 -18.43
N LEU A 266 17.47 11.40 -17.80
CA LEU A 266 17.06 12.00 -16.53
C LEU A 266 18.07 11.73 -15.41
N VAL A 267 18.55 10.50 -15.29
CA VAL A 267 19.57 10.12 -14.30
C VAL A 267 20.85 10.95 -14.50
N LEU A 268 21.24 11.22 -15.74
CA LEU A 268 22.37 12.10 -16.06
C LEU A 268 22.08 13.57 -15.68
N LEU A 269 20.90 14.10 -16.05
CA LEU A 269 20.50 15.48 -15.75
C LEU A 269 20.26 15.74 -14.27
N ASN A 270 19.94 14.71 -13.48
CA ASN A 270 19.70 14.82 -12.05
C ASN A 270 20.91 15.37 -11.28
N ILE A 271 22.13 15.29 -11.84
CA ILE A 271 23.33 15.95 -11.30
C ILE A 271 23.12 17.47 -11.20
N LEU A 272 22.44 18.05 -12.18
CA LEU A 272 22.15 19.48 -12.25
C LEU A 272 20.83 19.83 -11.56
N THR A 273 19.80 19.01 -11.76
CA THR A 273 18.45 19.28 -11.23
C THR A 273 17.57 18.03 -11.24
N THR A 274 16.75 17.87 -10.18
CA THR A 274 15.76 16.78 -10.07
C THR A 274 14.39 17.13 -10.66
N LEU A 275 14.22 18.31 -11.27
CA LEU A 275 12.99 18.70 -11.97
C LEU A 275 12.60 17.79 -13.15
N PRO A 276 13.54 17.25 -13.95
CA PRO A 276 13.20 16.46 -15.13
C PRO A 276 12.39 15.18 -14.82
N ILE A 277 12.64 14.51 -13.69
CA ILE A 277 11.84 13.33 -13.30
C ILE A 277 10.41 13.71 -12.90
N GLU A 278 10.23 14.84 -12.20
CA GLU A 278 8.89 15.36 -11.88
C GLU A 278 8.12 15.66 -13.19
N TYR A 279 8.77 16.34 -14.14
CA TYR A 279 8.17 16.65 -15.44
C TYR A 279 7.79 15.39 -16.24
N LEU A 280 8.67 14.38 -16.29
CA LEU A 280 8.36 13.14 -17.02
C LEU A 280 7.17 12.42 -16.39
N LEU A 281 7.13 12.32 -15.06
CA LEU A 281 6.01 11.70 -14.35
C LEU A 281 4.70 12.45 -14.60
N GLU A 282 4.71 13.78 -14.62
CA GLU A 282 3.50 14.57 -14.94
C GLU A 282 3.08 14.40 -16.40
N LYS A 283 4.03 14.26 -17.31
CA LYS A 283 3.75 13.99 -18.72
C LYS A 283 3.11 12.61 -18.91
N ASP A 284 3.61 11.59 -18.22
CA ASP A 284 3.16 10.21 -18.40
C ASP A 284 1.90 9.88 -17.58
N LEU A 285 1.78 10.44 -16.37
CA LEU A 285 0.75 10.07 -15.40
C LEU A 285 -0.28 11.19 -15.16
N GLY A 286 -0.02 12.41 -15.62
CA GLY A 286 -0.83 13.59 -15.31
C GLY A 286 -0.58 14.17 -13.92
N LEU A 287 -1.37 15.18 -13.53
CA LEU A 287 -1.28 15.88 -12.25
C LEU A 287 -2.04 15.15 -11.12
N VAL A 288 -1.76 13.85 -10.98
CA VAL A 288 -2.44 12.97 -10.02
C VAL A 288 -1.94 13.21 -8.60
N GLN A 289 -2.85 13.15 -7.63
CA GLN A 289 -2.52 13.24 -6.20
C GLN A 289 -2.39 11.85 -5.57
N LEU A 290 -1.44 11.68 -4.66
CA LEU A 290 -1.20 10.44 -3.92
C LEU A 290 -2.45 9.92 -3.21
N ASP A 291 -3.25 10.84 -2.65
CA ASP A 291 -4.47 10.52 -1.91
C ASP A 291 -5.67 10.22 -2.81
N GLN A 292 -5.51 10.22 -4.13
CA GLN A 292 -6.57 9.84 -5.09
C GLN A 292 -6.31 8.48 -5.74
N LEU A 293 -5.15 7.86 -5.46
CA LEU A 293 -4.76 6.61 -6.10
C LEU A 293 -5.60 5.42 -5.57
N PRO A 294 -6.19 4.60 -6.46
CA PRO A 294 -6.87 3.36 -6.06
C PRO A 294 -5.91 2.38 -5.36
N VAL A 295 -4.72 2.17 -5.94
CA VAL A 295 -3.60 1.51 -5.29
C VAL A 295 -2.80 2.56 -4.54
N ARG A 296 -2.83 2.55 -3.21
CA ARG A 296 -2.22 3.63 -2.43
C ARG A 296 -0.70 3.54 -2.52
N LEU A 297 -0.08 4.55 -3.11
CA LEU A 297 1.36 4.69 -3.14
C LEU A 297 1.85 5.55 -1.99
N HIS A 298 2.92 5.10 -1.35
CA HIS A 298 3.66 5.84 -0.35
C HIS A 298 5.15 5.88 -0.74
N PRO A 299 5.56 6.91 -1.50
CA PRO A 299 6.98 7.17 -1.73
C PRO A 299 7.65 7.50 -0.39
N VAL A 300 8.76 6.84 -0.09
CA VAL A 300 9.52 7.08 1.14
C VAL A 300 10.79 7.82 0.78
N ALA A 301 11.01 8.95 1.44
CA ALA A 301 12.22 9.76 1.31
C ALA A 301 12.91 9.89 2.67
N THR A 302 14.15 10.38 2.67
CA THR A 302 14.87 10.72 3.89
C THR A 302 14.81 12.21 4.11
N ASP A 303 14.25 12.67 5.23
CA ASP A 303 14.38 14.05 5.66
C ASP A 303 15.78 14.26 6.24
N ILE A 304 16.60 15.06 5.57
CA ILE A 304 17.99 15.31 5.98
C ILE A 304 18.05 16.07 7.30
N THR A 305 17.04 16.91 7.59
CA THR A 305 17.07 17.74 8.80
C THR A 305 16.96 16.90 10.07
N SER A 306 16.21 15.79 10.01
CA SER A 306 16.04 14.84 11.11
C SER A 306 16.83 13.55 10.95
N GLY A 307 17.29 13.22 9.74
CA GLY A 307 17.91 11.94 9.37
C GLY A 307 16.93 10.77 9.31
N LYS A 308 15.61 11.03 9.32
CA LYS A 308 14.58 10.00 9.41
C LYS A 308 13.92 9.71 8.06
N ALA A 309 13.50 8.46 7.87
CA ALA A 309 12.65 8.08 6.76
C ALA A 309 11.24 8.67 6.94
N MET A 310 10.65 9.13 5.85
CA MET A 310 9.34 9.78 5.81
C MET A 310 8.56 9.30 4.60
N ALA A 311 7.38 8.75 4.84
CA ALA A 311 6.45 8.34 3.79
C ALA A 311 5.52 9.50 3.40
N PHE A 312 5.48 9.83 2.11
CA PHE A 312 4.50 10.76 1.58
C PHE A 312 3.14 10.07 1.47
N THR A 313 2.10 10.75 1.93
CA THR A 313 0.72 10.23 1.84
C THR A 313 -0.24 11.15 1.09
N ARG A 314 0.20 12.36 0.74
CA ARG A 314 -0.61 13.39 0.06
C ARG A 314 0.27 14.24 -0.83
N GLY A 315 -0.38 14.98 -1.73
CA GLY A 315 0.27 15.86 -2.70
C GLY A 315 0.51 15.16 -4.04
N ARG A 316 1.13 15.88 -4.97
CA ARG A 316 1.40 15.37 -6.33
C ARG A 316 2.29 14.13 -6.28
N VAL A 317 1.88 13.10 -7.02
CA VAL A 317 2.68 11.86 -7.18
C VAL A 317 4.08 12.19 -7.68
N SER A 318 4.18 13.05 -8.70
CA SER A 318 5.43 13.50 -9.32
C SER A 318 6.44 14.07 -8.31
N LEU A 319 5.97 14.95 -7.43
CA LEU A 319 6.79 15.61 -6.41
C LEU A 319 7.27 14.64 -5.32
N ALA A 320 6.40 13.75 -4.85
CA ALA A 320 6.74 12.79 -3.82
C ALA A 320 7.73 11.72 -4.33
N VAL A 321 7.54 11.23 -5.55
CA VAL A 321 8.47 10.30 -6.20
C VAL A 321 9.82 10.97 -6.46
N ARG A 322 9.83 12.23 -6.91
CA ARG A 322 11.06 13.03 -7.04
C ARG A 322 11.81 13.14 -5.71
N ALA A 323 11.12 13.48 -4.62
CA ALA A 323 11.71 13.55 -3.30
C ALA A 323 12.33 12.20 -2.87
N SER A 324 11.61 11.10 -3.07
CA SER A 324 12.06 9.73 -2.80
C SER A 324 13.23 9.26 -3.67
N SER A 325 13.45 9.89 -4.84
CA SER A 325 14.48 9.52 -5.82
C SER A 325 15.66 10.52 -5.88
N SER A 326 15.82 11.38 -4.87
CA SER A 326 16.87 12.41 -4.83
C SER A 326 18.15 11.93 -4.11
N ALA A 327 18.91 10.98 -4.67
CA ALA A 327 20.07 10.33 -4.04
C ALA A 327 21.18 11.31 -3.61
N PRO A 328 21.59 11.28 -2.32
CA PRO A 328 22.64 12.13 -1.78
C PRO A 328 23.98 11.95 -2.49
N GLY A 329 24.73 13.04 -2.68
CA GLY A 329 26.09 13.02 -3.22
C GLY A 329 26.18 12.80 -4.73
N LEU A 330 25.10 12.31 -5.37
CA LEU A 330 24.89 12.41 -6.80
C LEU A 330 23.97 13.59 -7.16
N TRP A 331 22.95 13.89 -6.33
CA TRP A 331 21.89 14.85 -6.64
C TRP A 331 21.60 15.81 -5.46
N GLY A 332 21.10 17.02 -5.78
CA GLY A 332 20.68 18.02 -4.79
C GLY A 332 19.35 17.65 -4.10
N PRO A 333 19.13 18.08 -2.84
CA PRO A 333 17.92 17.74 -2.11
C PRO A 333 16.68 18.38 -2.74
N THR A 334 15.54 17.69 -2.67
CA THR A 334 14.24 18.27 -3.00
C THR A 334 13.76 19.08 -1.81
N LEU A 335 13.71 20.41 -1.97
CA LEU A 335 13.34 21.34 -0.91
C LEU A 335 11.82 21.45 -0.82
N LEU A 336 11.25 21.03 0.32
CA LEU A 336 9.85 21.20 0.66
C LEU A 336 9.76 21.82 2.05
N PRO A 337 9.98 23.15 2.16
CA PRO A 337 10.08 23.83 3.45
C PRO A 337 8.92 23.48 4.38
N PRO A 338 9.19 23.19 5.68
CA PRO A 338 10.48 23.35 6.37
C PRO A 338 11.46 22.16 6.21
N ARG A 339 11.12 21.12 5.43
CA ARG A 339 11.90 19.88 5.31
C ARG A 339 12.72 19.82 4.02
N HIS A 340 13.84 19.11 4.06
CA HIS A 340 14.70 18.87 2.90
C HIS A 340 14.85 17.38 2.67
N PHE A 341 14.45 16.91 1.50
CA PHE A 341 14.37 15.48 1.20
C PHE A 341 15.48 15.00 0.27
N VAL A 342 16.01 13.84 0.60
CA VAL A 342 16.85 13.01 -0.28
C VAL A 342 16.26 11.62 -0.41
N ASP A 343 16.90 10.80 -1.24
CA ASP A 343 16.47 9.45 -1.53
C ASP A 343 16.22 8.62 -0.26
N GLY A 344 15.11 7.89 -0.30
CA GLY A 344 14.68 7.05 0.82
C GLY A 344 15.71 6.00 1.19
N GLY A 345 16.52 5.54 0.23
CA GLY A 345 17.60 4.58 0.44
C GLY A 345 18.56 4.91 1.57
N THR A 346 18.71 6.21 1.87
CA THR A 346 19.61 6.69 2.92
C THR A 346 19.17 6.26 4.32
N ALA A 347 17.87 6.30 4.62
CA ALA A 347 17.32 5.92 5.92
C ALA A 347 16.57 4.57 5.88
N ASP A 348 15.80 4.33 4.82
CA ASP A 348 14.94 3.17 4.66
C ASP A 348 14.84 2.76 3.18
N ASN A 349 15.80 1.93 2.75
CA ASN A 349 15.91 1.45 1.38
C ASN A 349 14.82 0.46 1.01
N LEU A 350 14.29 -0.32 1.96
CA LEU A 350 13.12 -1.17 1.76
C LEU A 350 12.04 -0.82 2.79
N PRO A 351 11.08 0.05 2.43
CA PRO A 351 10.12 0.62 3.37
C PRO A 351 8.99 -0.34 3.79
N ALA A 352 9.33 -1.56 4.18
CA ALA A 352 8.37 -2.61 4.56
C ALA A 352 7.65 -2.31 5.89
N LEU A 353 8.29 -1.59 6.83
CA LEU A 353 7.69 -1.21 8.13
C LEU A 353 6.43 -0.34 7.98
N TRP A 354 6.35 0.38 6.86
CA TRP A 354 5.24 1.27 6.56
C TRP A 354 3.97 0.52 6.13
N LEU A 355 4.11 -0.69 5.59
CA LEU A 355 2.97 -1.48 5.12
C LEU A 355 1.94 -1.78 6.22
N PRO A 356 2.32 -2.41 7.36
CA PRO A 356 1.36 -2.65 8.45
C PRO A 356 0.87 -1.34 9.07
N TYR A 357 1.70 -0.28 9.07
CA TYR A 357 1.30 1.05 9.52
C TYR A 357 0.20 1.66 8.63
N PHE A 358 0.26 1.46 7.32
CA PHE A 358 -0.83 1.85 6.40
C PHE A 358 -1.98 0.84 6.37
N GLY A 359 -1.87 -0.22 7.18
CA GLY A 359 -2.89 -1.21 7.43
C GLY A 359 -2.89 -2.39 6.45
N ALA A 360 -1.76 -2.70 5.83
CA ALA A 360 -1.61 -4.00 5.18
C ALA A 360 -1.69 -5.12 6.22
N ASP A 361 -2.32 -6.23 5.84
CA ASP A 361 -2.49 -7.42 6.66
C ASP A 361 -1.62 -8.58 6.12
N LEU A 362 -1.53 -8.68 4.79
CA LEU A 362 -0.60 -9.56 4.09
C LEU A 362 0.45 -8.73 3.36
N THR A 363 1.74 -8.99 3.59
CA THR A 363 2.82 -8.13 3.06
C THR A 363 3.87 -8.90 2.29
N PHE A 364 4.21 -8.41 1.10
CA PHE A 364 5.36 -8.84 0.33
C PHE A 364 6.38 -7.71 0.25
N SER A 365 7.67 -8.01 0.35
CA SER A 365 8.71 -7.02 0.10
C SER A 365 9.80 -7.54 -0.83
N CYS A 366 10.28 -6.67 -1.72
CA CYS A 366 11.30 -6.98 -2.71
C CYS A 366 12.52 -6.07 -2.49
N ASN A 367 13.65 -6.67 -2.10
CA ASN A 367 14.94 -6.02 -2.08
C ASN A 367 15.70 -6.37 -3.37
N CYS A 368 15.73 -5.45 -4.33
CA CYS A 368 16.39 -5.65 -5.61
C CYS A 368 17.87 -5.24 -5.62
N TYR A 369 18.40 -4.75 -4.49
CA TYR A 369 19.81 -4.37 -4.40
C TYR A 369 20.68 -5.61 -4.15
N PRO A 370 21.71 -5.93 -4.96
CA PRO A 370 22.52 -7.14 -4.77
C PRO A 370 23.43 -7.13 -3.54
N ALA A 371 23.50 -8.27 -2.84
CA ALA A 371 24.24 -8.45 -1.59
C ALA A 371 25.77 -8.46 -1.76
N GLN A 372 26.26 -9.04 -2.86
CA GLN A 372 27.69 -9.17 -3.15
C GLN A 372 28.05 -8.34 -4.38
N ILE A 373 28.88 -7.33 -4.15
CA ILE A 373 29.43 -6.48 -5.20
C ILE A 373 30.92 -6.68 -5.21
N ARG A 374 31.47 -7.00 -6.39
CA ARG A 374 32.91 -7.24 -6.54
C ARG A 374 33.68 -6.01 -6.06
N PRO A 375 34.57 -6.15 -5.06
CA PRO A 375 35.49 -5.07 -4.73
C PRO A 375 36.45 -4.85 -5.91
N TYR A 376 36.88 -3.61 -6.13
CA TYR A 376 37.87 -3.30 -7.18
C TYR A 376 39.12 -4.17 -7.01
N ARG A 377 39.46 -4.94 -8.06
CA ARG A 377 40.59 -5.88 -8.06
C ARG A 377 41.90 -5.11 -7.93
N GLN A 378 42.67 -5.40 -6.89
CA GLN A 378 44.02 -4.85 -6.74
C GLN A 378 44.89 -5.37 -7.88
N LEU A 379 45.47 -4.45 -8.67
CA LEU A 379 46.42 -4.79 -9.74
C LEU A 379 47.72 -5.39 -9.19
N ILE A 380 48.14 -4.94 -8.00
CA ILE A 380 49.31 -5.43 -7.27
C ILE A 380 48.80 -5.91 -5.90
N PRO A 381 49.02 -7.17 -5.48
CA PRO A 381 48.66 -7.62 -4.14
C PRO A 381 49.66 -7.13 -3.08
N GLY A 382 49.20 -6.97 -1.83
CA GLY A 382 50.05 -6.60 -0.68
C GLY A 382 50.05 -5.10 -0.33
N PRO A 383 50.87 -4.68 0.65
CA PRO A 383 50.81 -3.33 1.23
C PRO A 383 51.05 -2.21 0.20
N ILE A 384 51.98 -2.42 -0.73
CA ILE A 384 52.32 -1.46 -1.79
C ILE A 384 51.17 -1.30 -2.79
N GLY A 385 50.53 -2.41 -3.16
CA GLY A 385 49.37 -2.35 -4.04
C GLY A 385 48.14 -1.72 -3.39
N ARG A 386 47.95 -1.91 -2.08
CA ARG A 386 46.94 -1.19 -1.29
C ARG A 386 47.23 0.32 -1.27
N PHE A 387 48.48 0.72 -1.06
CA PHE A 387 48.90 2.13 -1.12
C PHE A 387 48.61 2.77 -2.48
N PHE A 388 48.95 2.12 -3.60
CA PHE A 388 48.62 2.64 -4.94
C PHE A 388 47.12 2.66 -5.22
N LYS A 389 46.36 1.68 -4.70
CA LYS A 389 44.89 1.70 -4.78
C LYS A 389 44.30 2.90 -4.03
N GLU A 390 44.82 3.20 -2.83
CA GLU A 390 44.38 4.34 -2.01
C GLU A 390 44.70 5.69 -2.64
N LEU A 391 45.75 5.77 -3.48
CA LEU A 391 46.08 6.97 -4.25
C LEU A 391 45.28 7.12 -5.55
N ASN A 392 44.58 6.07 -6.02
CA ASN A 392 43.80 6.10 -7.27
C ASN A 392 42.38 6.65 -7.02
N PRO A 393 42.03 7.86 -7.52
CA PRO A 393 40.71 8.44 -7.33
C PRO A 393 39.57 7.56 -7.87
N MET A 394 39.79 6.87 -9.00
CA MET A 394 38.79 5.97 -9.58
C MET A 394 38.58 4.72 -8.74
N GLY A 395 39.66 4.18 -8.16
CA GLY A 395 39.58 3.06 -7.23
C GLY A 395 38.79 3.41 -5.97
N ARG A 396 39.02 4.61 -5.41
CA ARG A 396 38.27 5.12 -4.25
C ARG A 396 36.80 5.36 -4.56
N TRP A 397 36.49 5.89 -5.74
CA TRP A 397 35.11 6.13 -6.17
C TRP A 397 34.35 4.80 -6.33
N GLN A 398 34.97 3.79 -6.91
CA GLN A 398 34.38 2.45 -6.98
C GLN A 398 34.20 1.80 -5.61
N ASP A 399 35.18 1.94 -4.70
CA ASP A 399 35.05 1.45 -3.33
C ASP A 399 33.88 2.14 -2.59
N LEU A 400 33.67 3.44 -2.81
CA LEU A 400 32.53 4.18 -2.29
C LEU A 400 31.19 3.61 -2.81
N LEU A 401 31.10 3.36 -4.13
CA LEU A 401 29.90 2.76 -4.73
C LEU A 401 29.65 1.35 -4.18
N SER A 402 30.67 0.49 -4.15
CA SER A 402 30.55 -0.88 -3.61
C SER A 402 30.12 -0.89 -2.15
N SER A 403 30.71 -0.03 -1.32
CA SER A 403 30.39 0.06 0.12
C SER A 403 28.99 0.63 0.34
N GLY A 404 28.61 1.68 -0.40
CA GLY A 404 27.28 2.28 -0.34
C GLY A 404 26.20 1.28 -0.76
N SER A 405 26.44 0.51 -1.81
CA SER A 405 25.54 -0.54 -2.25
C SER A 405 25.38 -1.68 -1.23
N GLN A 406 26.46 -2.12 -0.56
CA GLN A 406 26.36 -3.10 0.53
C GLN A 406 25.54 -2.56 1.70
N MET A 407 25.72 -1.28 2.04
CA MET A 407 24.93 -0.61 3.07
C MET A 407 23.44 -0.57 2.70
N LEU A 408 23.10 -0.22 1.45
CA LEU A 408 21.72 -0.20 0.95
C LEU A 408 21.09 -1.59 0.97
N HIS A 409 21.84 -2.63 0.58
CA HIS A 409 21.38 -4.01 0.66
C HIS A 409 21.11 -4.43 2.11
N ALA A 410 22.05 -4.17 3.02
CA ALA A 410 21.91 -4.55 4.44
C ALA A 410 20.74 -3.82 5.12
N ASN A 411 20.59 -2.52 4.86
CA ASN A 411 19.44 -1.73 5.33
C ASN A 411 18.13 -2.32 4.77
N GLY A 412 18.06 -2.64 3.48
CA GLY A 412 16.90 -3.30 2.88
C GLY A 412 16.62 -4.69 3.49
N GLY A 413 17.66 -5.45 3.82
CA GLY A 413 17.54 -6.76 4.48
C GLY A 413 16.91 -6.70 5.88
N LEU A 414 17.09 -5.59 6.61
CA LEU A 414 16.40 -5.36 7.89
C LEU A 414 14.90 -5.13 7.67
N GLY A 415 14.54 -4.30 6.69
CA GLY A 415 13.13 -4.07 6.32
C GLY A 415 12.43 -5.35 5.85
N ALA A 416 13.10 -6.17 5.04
CA ALA A 416 12.56 -7.44 4.52
C ALA A 416 12.06 -8.40 5.62
N ARG A 417 12.68 -8.41 6.80
CA ARG A 417 12.30 -9.29 7.92
C ARG A 417 10.94 -8.95 8.53
N MET A 418 10.39 -7.79 8.20
CA MET A 418 9.12 -7.29 8.72
C MET A 418 7.92 -7.70 7.87
N SER A 419 8.15 -8.28 6.69
CA SER A 419 7.08 -8.72 5.78
C SER A 419 6.74 -10.20 5.98
N THR A 420 5.50 -10.57 5.65
CA THR A 420 5.05 -11.97 5.63
C THR A 420 5.90 -12.81 4.69
N CYS A 421 6.13 -12.29 3.48
CA CYS A 421 7.07 -12.84 2.52
C CYS A 421 8.03 -11.74 2.08
N ALA A 422 9.29 -12.11 1.88
CA ALA A 422 10.27 -11.20 1.33
C ALA A 422 11.16 -11.92 0.33
N TYR A 423 11.48 -11.22 -0.75
CA TYR A 423 12.48 -11.64 -1.71
C TYR A 423 13.66 -10.68 -1.63
N GLN A 424 14.85 -11.25 -1.63
CA GLN A 424 16.10 -10.53 -1.76
C GLN A 424 16.81 -11.09 -2.97
N ILE A 425 17.26 -10.21 -3.86
CA ILE A 425 18.00 -10.65 -5.03
C ILE A 425 19.23 -11.45 -4.62
N SER A 426 19.39 -12.62 -5.23
CA SER A 426 20.48 -13.53 -4.91
C SER A 426 21.84 -12.85 -5.17
N PRO A 427 22.87 -13.16 -4.36
CA PRO A 427 24.23 -12.69 -4.59
C PRO A 427 24.78 -13.26 -5.89
N HIS A 428 24.63 -12.51 -6.98
CA HIS A 428 25.42 -12.70 -8.19
C HIS A 428 26.47 -11.59 -8.25
N GLU A 429 27.73 -11.96 -8.47
CA GLU A 429 28.81 -11.01 -8.66
C GLU A 429 28.45 -10.00 -9.75
N SER A 430 28.07 -8.80 -9.32
CA SER A 430 27.57 -7.77 -10.21
C SER A 430 28.41 -6.51 -10.03
N SER A 431 28.72 -5.85 -11.14
CA SER A 431 29.33 -4.53 -11.08
C SER A 431 28.32 -3.54 -10.48
N PRO A 432 28.72 -2.67 -9.53
CA PRO A 432 27.80 -1.66 -8.99
C PRO A 432 27.32 -0.69 -10.07
N LEU A 433 28.07 -0.55 -11.17
CA LEU A 433 27.70 0.26 -12.33
C LEU A 433 26.45 -0.27 -13.04
N ARG A 434 26.10 -1.55 -12.90
CA ARG A 434 24.87 -2.11 -13.50
C ARG A 434 23.60 -1.43 -12.98
N ALA A 435 23.63 -0.84 -11.79
CA ALA A 435 22.53 -0.03 -11.28
C ALA A 435 22.22 1.22 -12.13
N THR A 436 23.11 1.61 -13.05
CA THR A 436 22.92 2.74 -13.97
C THR A 436 22.50 2.33 -15.39
N GLU A 437 22.43 1.03 -15.68
CA GLU A 437 22.18 0.47 -17.03
C GLU A 437 20.68 0.47 -17.41
N PHE A 438 20.00 1.61 -17.29
CA PHE A 438 18.57 1.72 -17.60
C PHE A 438 18.22 1.49 -19.08
N LEU A 439 19.19 1.55 -20.00
CA LEU A 439 18.96 1.29 -21.43
C LEU A 439 18.65 -0.19 -21.76
N ARG A 440 18.84 -1.11 -20.82
CA ARG A 440 18.68 -2.55 -21.04
C ARG A 440 17.67 -3.17 -20.08
N PRO A 441 16.43 -2.65 -20.01
CA PRO A 441 15.44 -3.15 -19.07
C PRO A 441 15.14 -4.64 -19.25
N ASP A 442 15.13 -5.09 -20.51
CA ASP A 442 14.80 -6.47 -20.88
C ASP A 442 15.80 -7.50 -20.35
N GLU A 443 17.08 -7.14 -20.20
CA GLU A 443 18.07 -8.03 -19.60
C GLU A 443 17.73 -8.32 -18.13
N PHE A 444 17.37 -7.29 -17.36
CA PHE A 444 16.97 -7.42 -15.96
C PHE A 444 15.64 -8.16 -15.81
N ILE A 445 14.65 -7.86 -16.67
CA ILE A 445 13.35 -8.54 -16.66
C ILE A 445 13.54 -10.04 -16.97
N GLN A 446 14.32 -10.38 -18.00
CA GLN A 446 14.61 -11.78 -18.32
C GLN A 446 15.38 -12.49 -17.20
N GLN A 447 16.30 -11.78 -16.53
CA GLN A 447 17.02 -12.31 -15.39
C GLN A 447 16.06 -12.61 -14.23
N ALA A 448 15.19 -11.68 -13.87
CA ALA A 448 14.19 -11.84 -12.83
C ALA A 448 13.20 -12.97 -13.14
N ARG A 449 12.76 -13.12 -14.40
CA ARG A 449 11.89 -14.23 -14.84
C ARG A 449 12.54 -15.61 -14.77
N LYS A 450 13.88 -15.68 -14.77
CA LYS A 450 14.64 -16.93 -14.62
C LYS A 450 15.05 -17.20 -13.16
N ASP A 451 14.77 -16.26 -12.25
CA ASP A 451 15.11 -16.42 -10.84
C ASP A 451 14.07 -17.31 -10.15
N GLU A 452 14.41 -18.59 -9.99
CA GLU A 452 13.55 -19.57 -9.34
C GLU A 452 13.22 -19.20 -7.89
N ALA A 453 14.13 -18.52 -7.18
CA ALA A 453 13.89 -18.09 -5.81
C ALA A 453 12.85 -16.97 -5.75
N LEU A 454 12.86 -16.04 -6.72
CA LEU A 454 11.82 -15.03 -6.86
C LEU A 454 10.46 -15.68 -7.13
N LEU A 455 10.39 -16.57 -8.13
CA LEU A 455 9.15 -17.21 -8.53
C LEU A 455 8.55 -18.07 -7.40
N ALA A 456 9.38 -18.81 -6.67
CA ALA A 456 8.95 -19.59 -5.52
C ALA A 456 8.38 -18.71 -4.39
N ARG A 457 8.98 -17.55 -4.11
CA ARG A 457 8.45 -16.60 -3.12
C ARG A 457 7.13 -15.98 -3.55
N LEU A 458 6.96 -15.69 -4.85
CA LEU A 458 5.69 -15.18 -5.37
C LEU A 458 4.58 -16.24 -5.35
N GLU A 459 4.93 -17.52 -5.56
CA GLU A 459 3.99 -18.63 -5.42
C GLU A 459 3.59 -18.86 -3.95
N GLU A 460 4.54 -18.86 -3.03
CA GLU A 460 4.28 -18.89 -1.59
C GLU A 460 3.36 -17.74 -1.16
N PHE A 461 3.62 -16.53 -1.63
CA PHE A 461 2.79 -15.37 -1.32
C PHE A 461 1.37 -15.49 -1.89
N ALA A 462 1.22 -16.02 -3.10
CA ALA A 462 -0.10 -16.29 -3.67
C ALA A 462 -0.86 -17.37 -2.88
N ALA A 463 -0.18 -18.39 -2.36
CA ALA A 463 -0.78 -19.38 -1.48
C ALA A 463 -1.25 -18.76 -0.15
N HIS A 464 -0.46 -17.85 0.43
CA HIS A 464 -0.88 -17.10 1.62
C HIS A 464 -2.11 -16.22 1.33
N TRP A 465 -2.18 -15.59 0.16
CA TRP A 465 -3.35 -14.84 -0.26
C TRP A 465 -4.59 -15.74 -0.37
N GLU A 466 -4.50 -16.88 -1.05
CA GLU A 466 -5.65 -17.80 -1.17
C GLU A 466 -6.10 -18.37 0.19
N ALA A 467 -5.15 -18.63 1.10
CA ALA A 467 -5.48 -19.02 2.47
C ALA A 467 -6.24 -17.91 3.22
N LEU A 468 -5.74 -16.67 3.13
CA LEU A 468 -6.38 -15.49 3.75
C LEU A 468 -7.76 -15.20 3.15
N ARG A 469 -7.91 -15.41 1.84
CA ARG A 469 -9.17 -15.26 1.11
C ARG A 469 -10.23 -16.28 1.55
N GLY A 470 -9.81 -17.49 1.93
CA GLY A 470 -10.72 -18.61 2.21
C GLY A 470 -11.01 -18.93 3.68
N THR A 471 -10.46 -18.20 4.67
CA THR A 471 -10.61 -18.56 6.10
C THR A 471 -11.17 -17.44 6.98
N HIS A 472 -12.24 -17.77 7.71
CA HIS A 472 -12.50 -17.31 9.09
C HIS A 472 -12.72 -18.47 10.07
N GLY A 473 -12.69 -19.74 9.61
CA GLY A 473 -12.97 -20.92 10.44
C GLY A 473 -11.79 -21.57 11.18
N GLN A 474 -10.52 -21.17 10.97
CA GLN A 474 -9.36 -21.86 11.58
C GLN A 474 -8.25 -20.97 12.18
N VAL A 475 -8.33 -19.64 12.09
CA VAL A 475 -7.25 -18.74 12.57
C VAL A 475 -7.42 -18.30 14.04
N ARG A 476 -8.32 -18.93 14.81
CA ARG A 476 -8.36 -18.76 16.29
C ARG A 476 -7.17 -19.41 17.03
N GLY A 477 -6.20 -20.00 16.30
CA GLY A 477 -5.04 -20.68 16.88
C GLY A 477 -3.66 -20.08 16.56
N LEU A 478 -3.58 -18.94 15.89
CA LEU A 478 -2.31 -18.19 15.79
C LEU A 478 -2.26 -17.20 16.96
N GLU A 479 -2.06 -17.77 18.15
CA GLU A 479 -1.50 -17.04 19.27
C GLU A 479 -0.28 -16.25 18.78
N ALA A 480 -0.20 -15.00 19.25
CA ALA A 480 0.97 -14.16 19.10
C ALA A 480 2.23 -14.98 19.30
N ARG A 481 3.00 -15.20 18.21
CA ARG A 481 4.35 -15.74 18.36
C ARG A 481 5.09 -14.80 19.31
N PRO A 482 5.70 -15.30 20.39
CA PRO A 482 6.42 -14.44 21.32
C PRO A 482 7.50 -13.69 20.55
N ALA A 483 7.65 -12.41 20.89
CA ALA A 483 8.77 -11.60 20.45
C ALA A 483 10.06 -12.41 20.59
N ILE A 484 10.73 -12.65 19.47
CA ILE A 484 12.04 -13.31 19.49
C ILE A 484 12.97 -12.36 20.24
N SER A 485 13.38 -12.81 21.43
CA SER A 485 14.33 -12.16 22.33
C SER A 485 15.69 -11.92 21.67
#